data_AF-A0A6L6F4C8-F1
#
_entry.id   AF-A0A6L6F4C8-F1
#
_cell.length_a   1.000
_cell.length_b   1.000
_cell.length_c   1.000
_cell.angle_alpha   90.00
_cell.angle_beta   90.00
_cell.angle_gamma   90.00
#
_symmetry.space_group_name_H-M   'P 1'
#
loop_
_entity.id
_entity.type
_entity.pdbx_description
1 polymer ?
#
loop_
_entity_poly.entity_id
_entity_poly.type
_entity_poly.pdbx_seq_one_letter_code
_entity_poly.pdbx_strand_id
1 'polypeptide(L)'
;MKLLFSIFIGVASAISATLIHQSLPPFGVIFAIIFSYLGIWWLGRLYGKRRYKLAALLSWLAVIAKAGSFGVGNELLIQGDNQGSALLIVGFFAGVIALIRRS
;
A
#
# COMPACT_ATOMS: atom_id res chain seq x y z
N MET A 1 8.69 -6.14 18.66
CA MET A 1 7.99 -4.84 18.43
C MET A 1 8.21 -4.27 17.03
N LYS A 2 9.45 -4.05 16.55
CA LYS A 2 9.71 -3.43 15.22
C LYS A 2 9.00 -4.11 14.04
N LEU A 3 8.93 -5.45 14.04
CA LEU A 3 8.24 -6.21 12.99
C LEU A 3 6.72 -5.93 13.00
N LEU A 4 6.08 -6.00 14.17
CA LEU A 4 4.65 -5.70 14.34
C LEU A 4 4.34 -4.26 13.91
N PHE A 5 5.18 -3.30 14.29
CA PHE A 5 5.02 -1.92 13.85
C PHE A 5 5.17 -1.77 12.32
N SER A 6 6.07 -2.52 11.70
CA SER A 6 6.23 -2.52 10.24
C SER A 6 4.99 -3.08 9.53
N ILE A 7 4.42 -4.16 10.06
CA ILE A 7 3.15 -4.72 9.58
C ILE A 7 2.03 -3.70 9.74
N PHE A 8 1.94 -3.05 10.91
CA PHE A 8 0.96 -2.00 11.15
C PHE A 8 1.05 -0.86 10.14
N ILE A 9 2.26 -0.36 9.83
CA ILE A 9 2.46 0.66 8.80
C ILE A 9 2.00 0.18 7.41
N GLY A 10 2.29 -1.07 7.05
CA GLY A 10 1.81 -1.66 5.79
C GLY A 10 0.29 -1.74 5.71
N VAL A 11 -0.36 -2.23 6.77
CA VAL A 11 -1.83 -2.28 6.88
C VAL A 11 -2.45 -0.90 6.84
N ALA A 12 -1.97 0.03 7.67
CA ALA A 12 -2.52 1.38 7.78
C ALA A 12 -2.39 2.15 6.47
N SER A 13 -1.25 2.03 5.78
CA SER A 13 -1.05 2.65 4.47
C SER A 13 -1.95 2.05 3.39
N ALA A 14 -2.16 0.72 3.37
CA ALA A 14 -3.08 0.08 2.44
C ALA A 14 -4.54 0.48 2.69
N ILE A 15 -5.01 0.47 3.95
CA ILE A 15 -6.38 0.91 4.29
C ILE A 15 -6.57 2.36 3.85
N SER A 16 -5.61 3.23 4.18
CA SER A 16 -5.67 4.64 3.78
C SER A 16 -5.75 4.77 2.26
N ALA A 17 -4.91 4.05 1.52
CA ALA A 17 -4.90 4.03 0.06
C ALA A 17 -6.26 3.58 -0.51
N THR A 18 -6.83 2.49 0.00
CA THR A 18 -8.14 1.99 -0.40
C THR A 18 -9.25 3.03 -0.16
N LEU A 19 -9.23 3.74 0.97
CA LEU A 19 -10.27 4.71 1.27
C LEU A 19 -10.17 5.98 0.41
N ILE A 20 -8.96 6.43 0.07
CA ILE A 20 -8.76 7.74 -0.58
C ILE A 20 -8.66 7.69 -2.11
N HIS A 21 -8.33 6.53 -2.70
CA HIS A 21 -7.95 6.49 -4.13
C HIS A 21 -9.05 6.95 -5.09
N GLN A 22 -10.31 6.71 -4.74
CA GLN A 22 -11.49 7.12 -5.52
C GLN A 22 -12.12 8.44 -5.05
N SER A 23 -11.66 9.05 -3.95
CA SER A 23 -12.37 10.20 -3.36
C SER A 23 -12.29 11.47 -4.22
N LEU A 24 -11.12 11.74 -4.82
CA LEU A 24 -10.87 12.95 -5.63
C LEU A 24 -9.96 12.63 -6.83
N PRO A 25 -10.43 11.91 -7.86
CA PRO A 25 -9.59 11.55 -8.99
C PRO A 25 -9.14 12.76 -9.82
N PRO A 26 -7.88 12.79 -10.33
CA PRO A 26 -6.84 11.78 -10.19
C PRO A 26 -5.99 11.92 -8.90
N PHE A 27 -6.21 12.96 -8.11
CA PHE A 27 -5.38 13.28 -6.94
C PHE A 27 -5.42 12.19 -5.87
N GLY A 28 -6.60 11.60 -5.60
CA GLY A 28 -6.78 10.53 -4.62
C GLY A 28 -5.83 9.35 -4.84
N VAL A 29 -5.79 8.81 -6.06
CA VAL A 29 -4.91 7.69 -6.39
C VAL A 29 -3.43 8.08 -6.37
N ILE A 30 -3.08 9.29 -6.79
CA ILE A 30 -1.71 9.81 -6.71
C ILE A 30 -1.25 9.86 -5.25
N PHE A 31 -2.07 10.42 -4.37
CA PHE A 31 -1.78 10.47 -2.93
C PHE A 31 -1.69 9.08 -2.32
N ALA A 32 -2.59 8.16 -2.68
CA ALA A 32 -2.57 6.77 -2.21
C ALA A 32 -1.24 6.06 -2.54
N ILE A 33 -0.75 6.21 -3.77
CA ILE A 33 0.52 5.62 -4.22
C ILE A 33 1.71 6.25 -3.51
N ILE A 34 1.77 7.59 -3.46
CA ILE A 34 2.88 8.31 -2.80
C ILE A 34 2.94 7.95 -1.32
N PHE A 35 1.80 7.93 -0.63
CA PHE A 35 1.74 7.63 0.79
C PHE A 35 2.16 6.19 1.09
N SER A 36 1.72 5.23 0.27
CA SER A 36 2.14 3.82 0.37
C SER A 36 3.66 3.66 0.19
N TYR A 37 4.23 4.34 -0.81
CA TYR A 37 5.68 4.38 -1.03
C TYR A 37 6.41 4.96 0.19
N LEU A 38 5.98 6.13 0.67
CA LEU A 38 6.64 6.83 1.78
C LEU A 38 6.60 6.02 3.06
N GLY A 39 5.47 5.38 3.38
CA GLY A 39 5.34 4.53 4.56
C GLY A 39 6.33 3.37 4.57
N ILE A 40 6.42 2.63 3.46
CA ILE A 40 7.34 1.49 3.32
C ILE A 40 8.80 1.97 3.26
N TRP A 41 9.08 3.06 2.54
CA TRP A 41 10.41 3.63 2.43
C TRP A 41 10.94 4.11 3.79
N TRP A 42 10.10 4.80 4.57
CA TRP A 42 10.45 5.36 5.87
C TRP A 42 10.91 4.30 6.87
N LEU A 43 10.33 3.10 6.86
CA LEU A 43 10.78 1.97 7.69
C LEU A 43 12.22 1.56 7.41
N GLY A 44 12.71 1.76 6.19
CA GLY A 44 14.11 1.56 5.85
C GLY A 44 15.03 2.52 6.59
N ARG A 45 14.65 3.80 6.64
CA ARG A 45 15.37 4.87 7.37
C ARG A 45 15.29 4.66 8.88
N LEU A 46 14.15 4.22 9.39
CA LEU A 46 13.91 4.05 10.81
C LEU A 46 14.67 2.85 11.41
N TYR A 47 14.76 1.74 10.68
CA TYR A 47 15.27 0.48 11.24
C TYR A 47 16.52 -0.09 10.54
N GLY A 48 16.93 0.45 9.38
CA GLY A 48 18.16 0.06 8.68
C GLY A 48 18.21 -1.38 8.15
N LYS A 49 17.08 -2.11 8.15
CA LYS A 49 17.02 -3.51 7.67
C LYS A 49 15.87 -3.72 6.69
N ARG A 50 16.18 -4.36 5.56
CA ARG A 50 15.21 -4.67 4.48
C ARG A 50 14.02 -5.52 4.95
N ARG A 51 14.22 -6.41 5.91
CA ARG A 51 13.15 -7.31 6.43
C ARG A 51 11.91 -6.58 6.94
N TYR A 52 12.07 -5.37 7.45
CA TYR A 52 10.95 -4.57 7.97
C TYR A 52 10.12 -3.96 6.85
N LYS A 53 10.79 -3.48 5.80
CA LYS A 53 10.13 -3.00 4.57
C LYS A 53 9.40 -4.13 3.86
N LEU A 54 9.98 -5.34 3.86
CA LEU A 54 9.34 -6.53 3.31
C LEU A 54 8.06 -6.88 4.07
N ALA A 55 8.11 -6.87 5.41
CA ALA A 55 6.92 -7.11 6.23
C ALA A 55 5.81 -6.07 5.99
N ALA A 56 6.17 -4.80 5.82
CA ALA A 56 5.23 -3.74 5.46
C ALA A 56 4.64 -3.94 4.06
N LEU A 57 5.46 -4.28 3.07
CA LEU A 57 4.98 -4.55 1.71
C LEU A 57 4.04 -5.77 1.65
N LEU A 58 4.39 -6.86 2.34
CA LEU A 58 3.56 -8.07 2.38
C LEU A 58 2.21 -7.82 3.06
N SER A 59 2.20 -7.06 4.15
CA SER A 59 0.95 -6.67 4.82
C SER A 59 0.12 -5.69 3.98
N TRP A 60 0.77 -4.75 3.29
CA TRP A 60 0.10 -3.87 2.32
C TRP A 60 -0.56 -4.69 1.20
N LEU A 61 0.17 -5.65 0.62
CA LEU A 61 -0.33 -6.56 -0.42
C LEU A 61 -1.54 -7.38 0.06
N ALA A 62 -1.50 -7.90 1.29
CA ALA A 62 -2.61 -8.68 1.84
C ALA A 62 -3.91 -7.85 1.94
N VAL A 63 -3.80 -6.60 2.39
CA VAL A 63 -4.95 -5.70 2.49
C VAL A 63 -5.47 -5.31 1.11
N ILE A 64 -4.58 -4.93 0.18
CA ILE A 64 -4.95 -4.54 -1.19
C ILE A 64 -5.58 -5.70 -1.94
N ALA A 65 -5.04 -6.92 -1.80
CA ALA A 65 -5.64 -8.12 -2.37
C ALA A 65 -7.05 -8.37 -1.83
N LYS A 66 -7.28 -8.16 -0.53
CA LYS A 66 -8.62 -8.28 0.04
C LYS A 66 -9.55 -7.16 -0.45
N ALA A 67 -9.07 -5.93 -0.58
CA ALA A 67 -9.85 -4.79 -1.07
C ALA A 67 -10.21 -4.90 -2.56
N GLY A 68 -9.38 -5.55 -3.36
CA GLY A 68 -9.65 -5.88 -4.77
C GLY A 68 -10.40 -7.20 -4.98
N SER A 69 -10.80 -7.89 -3.91
CA SER A 69 -11.60 -9.11 -3.96
C SER A 69 -13.04 -8.83 -3.50
N PHE A 70 -13.98 -9.67 -3.94
CA PHE A 70 -15.38 -9.52 -3.53
C PHE A 70 -15.57 -9.57 -2.00
N GLY A 71 -16.32 -8.58 -1.51
CA GLY A 71 -16.83 -8.51 -0.15
C GLY A 71 -18.08 -9.38 0.06
N VAL A 72 -18.69 -9.26 1.23
CA VAL A 72 -19.87 -10.06 1.60
C VAL A 72 -21.10 -9.67 0.77
N GLY A 73 -21.20 -8.41 0.36
CA GLY A 73 -22.24 -7.90 -0.52
C GLY A 73 -21.86 -7.89 -2.01
N ASN A 74 -20.82 -8.64 -2.42
CA ASN A 74 -20.25 -8.61 -3.77
C ASN A 74 -19.72 -7.23 -4.20
N GLU A 75 -19.39 -6.36 -3.24
CA GLU A 75 -18.72 -5.10 -3.48
C GLU A 75 -17.22 -5.29 -3.70
N LEU A 76 -16.65 -4.44 -4.55
CA LEU A 76 -15.21 -4.26 -4.72
C LEU A 76 -14.84 -2.87 -4.18
N LEU A 77 -13.95 -2.82 -3.19
CA LEU A 77 -13.44 -1.56 -2.67
C LEU A 77 -12.41 -0.95 -3.62
N ILE A 78 -11.66 -1.79 -4.33
CA ILE A 78 -10.78 -1.38 -5.43
C ILE A 78 -11.34 -1.99 -6.71
N GLN A 79 -11.86 -1.13 -7.57
CA GLN A 79 -12.52 -1.55 -8.81
C GLN A 79 -11.50 -1.73 -9.95
N GLY A 80 -11.88 -2.49 -10.97
CA GLY A 80 -11.10 -2.66 -12.21
C GLY A 80 -11.13 -1.44 -13.15
N ASP A 81 -11.39 -0.24 -12.63
CA ASP A 81 -11.37 1.01 -13.37
C ASP A 81 -9.93 1.56 -13.47
N ASN A 82 -9.76 2.72 -14.11
CA ASN A 82 -8.43 3.32 -14.26
C ASN A 82 -7.74 3.64 -12.93
N GLN A 83 -8.50 4.04 -11.91
CA GLN A 83 -7.96 4.49 -10.62
C GLN A 83 -7.56 3.30 -9.75
N GLY A 84 -8.44 2.30 -9.64
CA GLY A 84 -8.16 1.07 -8.92
C GLY A 84 -7.05 0.26 -9.58
N SER A 85 -7.06 0.12 -10.91
CA SER A 85 -5.98 -0.56 -11.64
C SER A 85 -4.64 0.16 -11.48
N ALA A 86 -4.63 1.50 -11.47
CA ALA A 86 -3.42 2.28 -11.19
C ALA A 86 -2.93 2.05 -9.76
N LEU A 87 -3.81 2.03 -8.76
CA LEU A 87 -3.43 1.73 -7.38
C LEU A 87 -2.83 0.33 -7.26
N LEU A 88 -3.43 -0.68 -7.91
CA LEU A 88 -2.93 -2.06 -7.88
C LEU A 88 -1.55 -2.17 -8.52
N ILE A 89 -1.40 -1.70 -9.75
CA ILE A 89 -0.17 -1.90 -10.53
C ILE A 89 0.91 -0.92 -10.09
N VAL A 90 0.63 0.39 -10.15
CA VAL A 90 1.62 1.43 -9.83
C VAL A 90 1.94 1.42 -8.34
N GLY A 91 0.94 1.20 -7.48
CA GLY A 91 1.16 1.05 -6.04
C GLY A 91 2.04 -0.16 -5.70
N PHE A 92 1.84 -1.31 -6.36
CA PHE A 92 2.72 -2.46 -6.20
C PHE A 92 4.17 -2.14 -6.58
N PHE A 93 4.39 -1.57 -7.77
CA PHE A 93 5.74 -1.20 -8.19
C PHE A 93 6.37 -0.15 -7.27
N ALA A 94 5.59 0.84 -6.82
CA ALA A 94 6.04 1.82 -5.85
C ALA A 94 6.48 1.13 -4.54
N GLY A 95 5.71 0.17 -4.03
CA GLY A 95 6.07 -0.63 -2.86
C GLY A 95 7.34 -1.47 -3.06
N VAL A 96 7.52 -2.08 -4.23
CA VAL A 96 8.74 -2.83 -4.59
C VAL A 96 9.96 -1.91 -4.70
N ILE A 97 9.82 -0.75 -5.34
CA ILE A 97 10.88 0.27 -5.42
C ILE A 97 11.24 0.75 -4.01
N ALA A 98 10.22 1.01 -3.18
CA ALA A 98 10.42 1.38 -1.78
C ALA A 98 11.25 0.31 -1.09
N LEU A 99 10.91 -0.98 -1.19
CA LEU A 99 11.65 -2.11 -0.61
C LEU A 99 13.12 -2.16 -1.06
N ILE A 100 13.38 -2.11 -2.38
CA ILE A 100 14.71 -2.32 -2.96
C ILE A 100 15.67 -1.16 -2.65
N ARG A 101 15.15 0.07 -2.65
CA ARG A 101 15.93 1.30 -2.42
C ARG A 101 16.74 1.16 -1.11
N ARG A 102 18.07 1.17 -1.24
CA ARG A 102 18.99 1.19 -0.09
C ARG A 102 18.70 2.47 0.69
N SER A 103 18.41 2.31 1.98
CA SER A 103 18.03 3.36 2.93
C SER A 103 19.06 3.41 4.03
#